data_AF-A0A7Y2AYN9-F1
#
_entry.id   AF-A0A7Y2AYN9-F1
#
_cell.length_a   1.000
_cell.length_b   1.000
_cell.length_c   1.000
_cell.angle_alpha   90.00
_cell.angle_beta   90.00
_cell.angle_gamma   90.00
#
_symmetry.space_group_name_H-M   'P 1'
#
loop_
_entity.id
_entity.type
_entity.pdbx_description
1 polymer ?
#
loop_
_entity_poly.entity_id
_entity_poly.type
_entity_poly.pdbx_seq_one_letter_code
_entity_poly.pdbx_strand_id
1 'polypeptide(L)'
;LQPVGEDELLVGGSEAAKTGVKPGSRRTRTLAYTGTGGTDFPVTYCPPGYTAANADMEDKLWTHWDGVEIMLPQLSGSMGIHPDFDLRFNPEPEPPRKFVAFDDKCPRMLLDSAEEWVVYNTSQTLWSHTDLERYPQPGAEPPFRYRSYPLGMAEGQKRFAEDPEFLITGKGNDHPFHIHVNPMWVLRIDVPDENGVLHNVLPDPCWMDSVAIPRNGGRIVFRSRFEDYTGQWINHCHILSHEDNGMMQMVECVDDPAKVNYRPRERVSTAAMSGPEVDAIYPRPSLELMYRQNISFVDSSHLGGYEFPGFEIDVPVLEAQKAKPDSR
;
A
#
# COMPACT_ATOMS: atom_id res chain seq x y z
N LEU A 1 -11.59 -15.18 -23.12
CA LEU A 1 -11.69 -13.79 -22.62
C LEU A 1 -11.16 -12.84 -23.69
N GLN A 2 -11.93 -11.82 -24.06
CA GLN A 2 -11.49 -10.82 -25.06
C GLN A 2 -10.80 -9.66 -24.35
N PRO A 3 -9.63 -9.14 -24.81
CA PRO A 3 -8.96 -7.99 -24.21
C PRO A 3 -9.92 -6.83 -23.93
N VAL A 4 -9.69 -6.07 -22.85
CA VAL A 4 -10.51 -4.89 -22.52
C VAL A 4 -9.97 -3.66 -23.24
N GLY A 5 -10.77 -3.14 -24.17
CA GLY A 5 -10.47 -1.95 -24.96
C GLY A 5 -10.54 -0.65 -24.15
N GLU A 6 -10.01 0.45 -24.71
CA GLU A 6 -10.13 1.79 -24.09
C GLU A 6 -11.55 2.35 -24.19
N ASP A 7 -12.26 1.98 -25.25
CA ASP A 7 -13.63 2.34 -25.58
C ASP A 7 -14.64 1.77 -24.58
N GLU A 8 -14.37 0.60 -24.03
CA GLU A 8 -15.21 -0.03 -23.00
C GLU A 8 -15.15 0.71 -21.65
N LEU A 9 -14.08 1.47 -21.42
CA LEU A 9 -13.93 2.29 -20.22
C LEU A 9 -14.79 3.57 -20.26
N LEU A 10 -15.35 3.91 -21.42
CA LEU A 10 -16.04 5.19 -21.61
C LEU A 10 -17.35 5.26 -20.82
N VAL A 11 -17.51 6.38 -20.11
CA VAL A 11 -18.74 6.76 -19.42
C VAL A 11 -19.75 7.24 -20.46
N GLY A 12 -20.85 6.50 -20.58
CA GLY A 12 -21.98 6.83 -21.47
C GLY A 12 -22.81 8.01 -20.97
N GLY A 13 -23.64 8.58 -21.83
CA GLY A 13 -24.45 9.78 -21.50
C GLY A 13 -25.46 9.56 -20.37
N SER A 14 -26.08 8.39 -20.29
CA SER A 14 -27.06 8.05 -19.23
C SER A 14 -26.40 7.93 -17.86
N GLU A 15 -25.23 7.30 -17.79
CA GLU A 15 -24.42 7.17 -16.59
C GLU A 15 -23.86 8.53 -16.14
N ALA A 16 -23.30 9.30 -17.08
CA ALA A 16 -22.81 10.65 -16.86
C ALA A 16 -23.87 11.56 -16.21
N ALA A 17 -25.11 11.49 -16.69
CA ALA A 17 -26.21 12.29 -16.14
C ALA A 17 -26.56 11.94 -14.68
N LYS A 18 -26.35 10.67 -14.27
CA LYS A 18 -26.62 10.21 -12.89
C LYS A 18 -25.46 10.44 -11.93
N THR A 19 -24.22 10.36 -12.44
CA THR A 19 -22.99 10.47 -11.65
C THR A 19 -22.43 11.89 -11.60
N GLY A 20 -22.88 12.78 -12.49
CA GLY A 20 -22.29 14.11 -12.68
C GLY A 20 -20.94 14.09 -13.41
N VAL A 21 -20.51 12.93 -13.91
CA VAL A 21 -19.27 12.77 -14.68
C VAL A 21 -19.45 13.26 -16.12
N LYS A 22 -18.39 13.83 -16.72
CA LYS A 22 -18.39 14.24 -18.13
C LYS A 22 -18.50 13.01 -19.05
N PRO A 23 -19.46 12.97 -20.01
CA PRO A 23 -19.53 11.90 -21.00
C PRO A 23 -18.21 11.71 -21.77
N GLY A 24 -17.84 10.45 -22.03
CA GLY A 24 -16.57 10.11 -22.70
C GLY A 24 -15.33 10.16 -21.79
N SER A 25 -15.49 10.46 -20.50
CA SER A 25 -14.46 10.14 -19.51
C SER A 25 -14.26 8.62 -19.42
N ARG A 26 -13.09 8.16 -18.98
CA ARG A 26 -12.83 6.75 -18.68
C ARG A 26 -13.00 6.47 -17.19
N ARG A 27 -13.60 5.34 -16.86
CA ARG A 27 -13.68 4.83 -15.48
C ARG A 27 -12.31 4.30 -15.06
N THR A 28 -11.76 4.85 -13.98
CA THR A 28 -10.48 4.41 -13.44
C THR A 28 -10.53 4.24 -11.93
N ARG A 29 -9.65 3.39 -11.41
CA ARG A 29 -9.49 3.15 -9.97
C ARG A 29 -8.02 3.12 -9.62
N THR A 30 -7.69 3.78 -8.52
CA THR A 30 -6.31 3.86 -8.03
C THR A 30 -6.28 3.38 -6.59
N LEU A 31 -5.47 2.36 -6.32
CA LEU A 31 -5.38 1.70 -5.03
C LEU A 31 -3.93 1.66 -4.55
N ALA A 32 -3.72 1.63 -3.24
CA ALA A 32 -2.42 1.32 -2.66
C ALA A 32 -2.52 0.08 -1.79
N TYR A 33 -1.57 -0.82 -1.98
CA TYR A 33 -1.34 -2.00 -1.17
C TYR A 33 -0.25 -1.67 -0.17
N THR A 34 -0.62 -1.70 1.12
CA THR A 34 0.30 -1.39 2.20
C THR A 34 0.67 -2.66 2.94
N GLY A 35 1.95 -2.98 2.91
CA GLY A 35 2.51 -4.11 3.62
C GLY A 35 3.13 -3.65 4.93
N THR A 36 3.29 -4.57 5.86
CA THR A 36 4.20 -4.43 6.99
C THR A 36 5.60 -4.10 6.49
N GLY A 37 5.94 -2.82 6.51
CA GLY A 37 7.21 -2.27 6.04
C GLY A 37 7.84 -1.45 7.16
N GLY A 38 8.39 -2.14 8.16
CA GLY A 38 9.21 -1.54 9.22
C GLY A 38 8.95 -2.15 10.57
N THR A 39 10.03 -2.60 11.21
CA THR A 39 10.13 -3.05 12.60
C THR A 39 9.90 -1.92 13.62
N ASP A 40 9.39 -0.77 13.18
CA ASP A 40 9.26 0.46 13.96
C ASP A 40 7.85 0.66 14.54
N PHE A 41 6.92 -0.30 14.35
CA PHE A 41 5.69 -0.29 15.15
C PHE A 41 6.11 -0.44 16.62
N PRO A 42 5.72 0.47 17.54
CA PRO A 42 5.96 0.27 18.96
C PRO A 42 5.15 -0.95 19.39
N VAL A 43 5.84 -2.08 19.53
CA VAL A 43 5.30 -3.31 20.08
C VAL A 43 5.42 -3.20 21.60
N THR A 44 4.34 -2.81 22.28
CA THR A 44 4.30 -2.86 23.74
C THR A 44 4.01 -4.29 24.20
N TYR A 45 4.92 -4.87 24.99
CA TYR A 45 4.70 -6.13 25.68
C TYR A 45 3.73 -5.97 26.85
N CYS A 46 3.15 -7.09 27.29
CA CYS A 46 2.32 -7.12 28.48
C CYS A 46 3.09 -6.57 29.70
N PRO A 47 2.53 -5.60 30.48
CA PRO A 47 3.22 -5.03 31.63
C PRO A 47 3.69 -6.09 32.63
N PRO A 48 4.91 -5.98 33.22
CA PRO A 48 5.45 -6.99 34.13
C PRO A 48 4.56 -7.31 35.35
N GLY A 49 3.71 -6.37 35.76
CA GLY A 49 2.74 -6.57 36.84
C GLY A 49 1.57 -7.50 36.46
N TYR A 50 1.20 -7.57 35.19
CA TYR A 50 0.11 -8.40 34.69
C TYR A 50 0.60 -9.82 34.33
N THR A 51 1.80 -9.94 33.76
CA THR A 51 2.42 -11.25 33.44
C THR A 51 2.73 -12.06 34.70
N ALA A 52 3.03 -11.40 35.82
CA ALA A 52 3.20 -12.06 37.12
C ALA A 52 1.95 -12.84 37.58
N ALA A 53 0.75 -12.44 37.14
CA ALA A 53 -0.51 -13.12 37.44
C ALA A 53 -1.03 -14.00 36.28
N ASN A 54 -0.52 -13.80 35.06
CA ASN A 54 -0.97 -14.46 33.82
C ASN A 54 0.25 -14.81 32.95
N ALA A 55 0.98 -15.86 33.34
CA ALA A 55 2.25 -16.24 32.70
C ALA A 55 2.10 -16.63 31.22
N ASP A 56 0.91 -17.03 30.78
CA ASP A 56 0.59 -17.31 29.37
C ASP A 56 0.50 -16.05 28.49
N MET A 57 0.52 -14.86 29.10
CA MET A 57 0.40 -13.56 28.44
C MET A 57 1.74 -12.84 28.22
N GLU A 58 2.87 -13.40 28.69
CA GLU A 58 4.20 -12.78 28.64
C GLU A 58 4.66 -12.44 27.21
N ASP A 59 4.32 -13.29 26.24
CA ASP A 59 4.68 -13.12 24.83
C ASP A 59 3.57 -12.46 23.97
N LYS A 60 2.50 -11.96 24.60
CA LYS A 60 1.35 -11.37 23.88
C LYS A 60 1.56 -9.86 23.71
N LEU A 61 1.07 -9.33 22.59
CA LEU A 61 1.18 -7.89 22.27
C LEU A 61 0.05 -7.13 22.97
N TRP A 62 0.31 -5.89 23.40
CA TRP A 62 -0.69 -5.05 24.07
C TRP A 62 -0.57 -3.58 23.65
N THR A 63 -1.65 -2.82 23.79
CA THR A 63 -1.66 -1.36 23.73
C THR A 63 -2.59 -0.78 24.80
N HIS A 64 -2.42 0.51 25.09
CA HIS A 64 -3.24 1.26 26.05
C HIS A 64 -4.08 2.30 25.30
N TRP A 65 -5.40 2.24 25.45
CA TRP A 65 -6.33 3.21 24.85
C TRP A 65 -7.44 3.57 25.83
N ASP A 66 -7.61 4.87 26.10
CA ASP A 66 -8.62 5.44 27.01
C ASP A 66 -8.73 4.75 28.39
N GLY A 67 -7.58 4.42 28.99
CA GLY A 67 -7.52 3.76 30.31
C GLY A 67 -7.84 2.26 30.29
N VAL A 68 -8.00 1.66 29.11
CA VAL A 68 -8.23 0.23 28.91
C VAL A 68 -6.98 -0.43 28.31
N GLU A 69 -6.58 -1.57 28.87
CA GLU A 69 -5.51 -2.41 28.36
C GLU A 69 -6.08 -3.38 27.32
N ILE A 70 -5.56 -3.33 26.09
CA ILE A 70 -6.08 -4.10 24.96
C ILE A 70 -5.01 -5.08 24.51
N MET A 71 -5.32 -6.37 24.54
CA MET A 71 -4.47 -7.41 23.99
C MET A 71 -4.53 -7.35 22.46
N LEU A 72 -3.38 -7.08 21.86
CA LEU A 72 -3.16 -7.13 20.44
C LEU A 72 -2.81 -8.56 20.01
N PRO A 73 -3.31 -9.06 18.86
CA PRO A 73 -2.87 -10.34 18.33
C PRO A 73 -1.34 -10.35 18.13
N GLN A 74 -0.68 -11.50 18.30
CA GLN A 74 0.79 -11.65 18.24
C GLN A 74 1.46 -11.19 16.92
N LEU A 75 0.65 -10.87 15.91
CA LEU A 75 1.01 -10.33 14.60
C LEU A 75 0.12 -9.14 14.23
N SER A 76 -0.22 -8.28 15.19
CA SER A 76 -1.14 -7.13 15.00
C SER A 76 -0.61 -6.00 14.10
N GLY A 77 0.08 -6.32 13.01
CA GLY A 77 0.19 -5.40 11.90
C GLY A 77 -1.10 -5.51 11.11
N SER A 78 -2.05 -4.59 11.31
CA SER A 78 -3.17 -4.50 10.38
C SER A 78 -2.65 -3.98 9.04
N MET A 79 -2.59 -4.87 8.06
CA MET A 79 -2.30 -4.50 6.68
C MET A 79 -3.58 -4.04 6.01
N GLY A 80 -3.46 -3.23 4.96
CA GLY A 80 -4.63 -2.61 4.34
C GLY A 80 -4.47 -2.34 2.87
N ILE A 81 -5.61 -2.12 2.23
CA ILE A 81 -5.70 -1.67 0.86
C ILE A 81 -6.40 -0.32 0.88
N HIS A 82 -5.71 0.73 0.45
CA HIS A 82 -6.31 2.05 0.35
C HIS A 82 -7.20 2.15 -0.89
N PRO A 83 -8.50 2.44 -0.75
CA PRO A 83 -9.51 2.42 -1.83
C PRO A 83 -9.46 3.62 -2.78
N ASP A 84 -8.91 4.75 -2.32
CA ASP A 84 -8.97 6.04 -2.99
C ASP A 84 -7.59 6.71 -3.01
N PHE A 85 -6.62 6.06 -3.66
CA PHE A 85 -5.22 6.48 -3.66
C PHE A 85 -4.88 7.36 -4.87
N ASP A 86 -5.84 8.15 -5.36
CA ASP A 86 -5.63 9.02 -6.52
C ASP A 86 -4.93 10.32 -6.13
N LEU A 87 -3.60 10.32 -6.22
CA LEU A 87 -2.73 11.42 -5.79
C LEU A 87 -2.95 12.76 -6.51
N ARG A 88 -3.70 12.78 -7.63
CA ARG A 88 -4.05 14.03 -8.31
C ARG A 88 -5.19 14.77 -7.65
N PHE A 89 -6.11 14.02 -7.04
CA PHE A 89 -7.27 14.57 -6.35
C PHE A 89 -7.02 14.66 -4.85
N ASN A 90 -6.29 13.68 -4.32
CA ASN A 90 -5.96 13.59 -2.91
C ASN A 90 -4.44 13.35 -2.76
N PRO A 91 -3.62 14.42 -2.72
CA PRO A 91 -2.16 14.28 -2.60
C PRO A 91 -1.74 13.69 -1.24
N GLU A 92 -2.59 13.79 -0.23
CA GLU A 92 -2.35 13.31 1.13
C GLU A 92 -3.47 12.32 1.53
N PRO A 93 -3.52 11.12 0.92
CA PRO A 93 -4.58 10.16 1.19
C PRO A 93 -4.57 9.71 2.65
N GLU A 94 -5.77 9.36 3.13
CA GLU A 94 -6.00 8.78 4.46
C GLU A 94 -5.18 7.49 4.62
N PRO A 95 -5.02 6.98 5.85
CA PRO A 95 -4.46 5.66 6.05
C PRO A 95 -5.31 4.56 5.36
N PRO A 96 -4.70 3.43 5.00
CA PRO A 96 -5.41 2.24 4.55
C PRO A 96 -6.47 1.81 5.56
N ARG A 97 -7.58 1.26 5.06
CA ARG A 97 -8.73 0.95 5.91
C ARG A 97 -9.43 -0.35 5.54
N LYS A 98 -10.05 -0.97 6.54
CA LYS A 98 -11.05 -2.02 6.33
C LYS A 98 -12.44 -1.43 6.10
N PHE A 99 -13.25 -2.20 5.41
CA PHE A 99 -14.63 -1.86 5.12
C PHE A 99 -15.60 -2.80 5.80
N VAL A 100 -16.72 -2.23 6.21
CA VAL A 100 -17.94 -2.97 6.52
C VAL A 100 -18.94 -2.79 5.37
N ALA A 101 -19.94 -3.67 5.28
CA ALA A 101 -20.88 -3.74 4.15
C ALA A 101 -21.60 -2.41 3.80
N PHE A 102 -21.68 -1.46 4.74
CA PHE A 102 -22.41 -0.19 4.59
C PHE A 102 -21.50 1.03 4.50
N ASP A 103 -20.18 0.84 4.39
CA ASP A 103 -19.24 1.95 4.30
C ASP A 103 -19.43 2.71 2.98
N ASP A 104 -19.59 4.04 3.06
CA ASP A 104 -19.84 4.89 1.91
C ASP A 104 -18.63 4.95 0.97
N LYS A 105 -17.41 4.83 1.50
CA LYS A 105 -16.16 4.78 0.74
C LYS A 105 -15.81 3.37 0.22
N CYS A 106 -16.64 2.34 0.48
CA CYS A 106 -16.45 1.00 -0.08
C CYS A 106 -16.38 1.08 -1.63
N PRO A 107 -15.39 0.48 -2.30
CA PRO A 107 -15.29 0.49 -3.76
C PRO A 107 -16.53 -0.10 -4.42
N ARG A 108 -17.16 0.68 -5.29
CA ARG A 108 -18.36 0.29 -6.04
C ARG A 108 -18.12 0.43 -7.54
N MET A 109 -18.32 -0.67 -8.25
CA MET A 109 -18.19 -0.77 -9.71
C MET A 109 -19.58 -0.93 -10.33
N LEU A 110 -19.76 -0.41 -11.54
CA LEU A 110 -21.01 -0.54 -12.26
C LEU A 110 -21.11 -1.91 -12.95
N LEU A 111 -22.24 -2.59 -12.81
CA LEU A 111 -22.58 -3.77 -13.61
C LEU A 111 -22.59 -3.43 -15.11
N ASP A 112 -22.21 -4.40 -15.95
CA ASP A 112 -22.12 -4.26 -17.41
C ASP A 112 -21.18 -3.10 -17.82
N SER A 113 -20.04 -3.00 -17.13
CA SER A 113 -19.03 -1.98 -17.39
C SER A 113 -17.61 -2.50 -17.29
N ALA A 114 -16.64 -1.64 -17.62
CA ALA A 114 -15.22 -1.90 -17.46
C ALA A 114 -14.51 -0.71 -16.78
N GLU A 115 -13.44 -1.02 -16.04
CA GLU A 115 -12.58 -0.04 -15.36
C GLU A 115 -11.10 -0.35 -15.61
N GLU A 116 -10.26 0.70 -15.69
CA GLU A 116 -8.80 0.57 -15.57
C GLU A 116 -8.39 0.73 -14.10
N TRP A 117 -7.62 -0.23 -13.61
CA TRP A 117 -7.14 -0.29 -12.23
C TRP A 117 -5.64 -0.08 -12.20
N VAL A 118 -5.20 0.80 -11.31
CA VAL A 118 -3.80 1.08 -11.02
C VAL A 118 -3.55 0.78 -9.55
N VAL A 119 -2.72 -0.23 -9.30
CA VAL A 119 -2.47 -0.69 -7.93
C VAL A 119 -1.00 -0.49 -7.59
N TYR A 120 -0.74 0.39 -6.63
CA TYR A 120 0.59 0.68 -6.11
C TYR A 120 0.95 -0.28 -4.98
N ASN A 121 2.23 -0.59 -4.84
CA ASN A 121 2.77 -1.22 -3.63
C ASN A 121 3.62 -0.20 -2.88
N THR A 122 3.15 0.21 -1.70
CA THR A 122 3.85 1.20 -0.88
C THR A 122 4.92 0.58 0.01
N SER A 123 5.08 -0.75 0.04
CA SER A 123 6.07 -1.43 0.89
C SER A 123 7.47 -0.99 0.55
N GLN A 124 8.27 -0.69 1.57
CA GLN A 124 9.61 -0.11 1.40
C GLN A 124 10.71 -1.02 1.92
N THR A 125 11.84 -1.01 1.21
CA THR A 125 13.13 -1.38 1.78
C THR A 125 13.58 -0.26 2.72
N LEU A 126 13.88 -0.61 3.97
CA LEU A 126 14.34 0.33 4.99
C LEU A 126 15.77 0.03 5.41
N TRP A 127 16.43 1.07 5.93
CA TRP A 127 17.85 1.09 6.21
C TRP A 127 18.13 1.63 7.60
N SER A 128 19.11 1.08 8.32
CA SER A 128 19.49 1.57 9.64
C SER A 128 20.98 1.38 9.93
N HIS A 129 21.49 2.13 10.90
CA HIS A 129 22.79 1.84 11.52
C HIS A 129 22.69 0.64 12.46
N THR A 130 23.65 -0.29 12.38
CA THR A 130 23.75 -1.40 13.33
C THR A 130 24.52 -1.06 14.61
N ASP A 131 25.25 0.06 14.63
CA ASP A 131 25.93 0.59 15.83
C ASP A 131 24.94 1.41 16.69
N LEU A 132 24.39 0.75 17.71
CA LEU A 132 23.39 1.32 18.62
C LEU A 132 24.00 2.24 19.69
N GLU A 133 25.31 2.18 19.91
CA GLU A 133 25.99 3.05 20.87
C GLU A 133 26.21 4.43 20.26
N ARG A 134 26.68 4.48 19.01
CA ARG A 134 26.89 5.72 18.27
C ARG A 134 25.59 6.34 17.76
N TYR A 135 24.59 5.51 17.46
CA TYR A 135 23.27 5.92 17.00
C TYR A 135 22.18 5.36 17.93
N PRO A 136 21.95 5.98 19.10
CA PRO A 136 20.95 5.52 20.06
C PRO A 136 19.56 5.41 19.44
N GLN A 137 18.86 4.32 19.73
CA GLN A 137 17.51 4.01 19.21
C GLN A 137 16.47 3.98 20.34
N PRO A 138 16.03 5.15 20.84
CA PRO A 138 15.06 5.20 21.93
C PRO A 138 13.70 4.59 21.50
N GLY A 139 13.20 3.63 22.28
CA GLY A 139 11.88 3.02 22.09
C GLY A 139 11.84 1.67 21.36
N ALA A 140 12.99 1.11 20.96
CA ALA A 140 13.06 -0.14 20.20
C ALA A 140 13.63 -1.29 21.07
N GLU A 141 12.76 -2.04 21.76
CA GLU A 141 13.14 -3.21 22.56
C GLU A 141 13.45 -4.43 21.65
N PRO A 142 14.31 -5.36 22.08
CA PRO A 142 14.68 -6.54 21.28
C PRO A 142 13.45 -7.41 20.95
N PRO A 143 13.37 -8.03 19.75
CA PRO A 143 14.44 -8.16 18.74
C PRO A 143 14.52 -7.02 17.71
N PHE A 144 13.66 -6.01 17.80
CA PHE A 144 13.50 -4.97 16.77
C PHE A 144 14.35 -3.74 17.10
N ARG A 145 15.68 -3.86 17.03
CA ARG A 145 16.62 -2.87 17.60
C ARG A 145 16.95 -1.66 16.73
N TYR A 146 16.27 -1.40 15.62
CA TYR A 146 16.74 -0.40 14.66
C TYR A 146 15.62 0.54 14.19
N ARG A 147 15.73 1.84 14.51
CA ARG A 147 14.94 2.87 13.81
C ARG A 147 15.30 2.79 12.34
N SER A 148 14.33 2.46 11.52
CA SER A 148 14.55 2.22 10.11
C SER A 148 14.15 3.45 9.31
N TYR A 149 15.03 3.86 8.41
CA TYR A 149 14.87 5.07 7.62
C TYR A 149 14.35 4.71 6.23
N PRO A 150 13.28 5.39 5.77
CA PRO A 150 12.79 5.23 4.41
C PRO A 150 13.72 6.02 3.48
N LEU A 151 14.82 5.40 3.06
CA LEU A 151 15.73 5.98 2.06
C LEU A 151 15.47 5.35 0.70
N GLY A 152 15.65 6.14 -0.36
CA GLY A 152 15.59 5.64 -1.73
C GLY A 152 16.63 4.56 -1.98
N MET A 153 16.38 3.65 -2.91
CA MET A 153 17.28 2.51 -3.18
C MET A 153 18.70 2.97 -3.53
N ALA A 154 18.87 3.89 -4.49
CA ALA A 154 20.18 4.44 -4.84
C ALA A 154 20.87 5.15 -3.66
N GLU A 155 20.11 5.90 -2.85
CA GLU A 155 20.65 6.60 -1.69
C GLU A 155 21.13 5.61 -0.61
N GLY A 156 20.30 4.63 -0.25
CA GLY A 156 20.65 3.60 0.73
C GLY A 156 21.85 2.77 0.29
N GLN A 157 21.92 2.39 -0.99
CA GLN A 157 23.08 1.68 -1.55
C GLN A 157 24.36 2.50 -1.48
N LYS A 158 24.31 3.79 -1.82
CA LYS A 158 25.46 4.69 -1.69
C LYS A 158 25.91 4.80 -0.23
N ARG A 159 24.97 4.98 0.70
CA ARG A 159 25.27 5.05 2.14
C ARG A 159 25.91 3.76 2.65
N PHE A 160 25.38 2.59 2.30
CA PHE A 160 25.97 1.30 2.63
C PHE A 160 27.41 1.16 2.11
N ALA A 161 27.70 1.67 0.91
CA ALA A 161 29.04 1.62 0.33
C ALA A 161 30.05 2.55 1.06
N GLU A 162 29.60 3.68 1.59
CA GLU A 162 30.42 4.65 2.33
C GLU A 162 30.58 4.28 3.81
N ASP A 163 29.55 3.69 4.42
CA ASP A 163 29.50 3.29 5.83
C ASP A 163 28.97 1.84 5.94
N PRO A 164 29.85 0.83 6.11
CA PRO A 164 29.45 -0.57 6.17
C PRO A 164 28.62 -0.93 7.42
N GLU A 165 28.48 0.00 8.38
CA GLU A 165 27.60 -0.16 9.55
C GLU A 165 26.16 0.29 9.26
N PHE A 166 25.88 0.85 8.07
CA PHE A 166 24.54 1.23 7.61
C PHE A 166 23.95 0.17 6.67
N LEU A 167 23.09 -0.70 7.21
CA LEU A 167 22.61 -1.91 6.54
C LEU A 167 21.11 -1.84 6.22
N ILE A 168 20.66 -2.72 5.32
CA ILE A 168 19.23 -2.99 5.10
C ILE A 168 18.69 -3.75 6.32
N THR A 169 17.72 -3.15 7.01
CA THR A 169 17.07 -3.71 8.21
C THR A 169 15.63 -4.14 7.94
N GLY A 170 14.97 -3.50 6.98
CA GLY A 170 13.65 -3.88 6.49
C GLY A 170 13.68 -4.17 5.00
N LYS A 171 13.05 -5.25 4.56
CA LYS A 171 12.87 -5.55 3.13
C LYS A 171 11.39 -5.46 2.81
N GLY A 172 11.01 -4.48 1.98
CA GLY A 172 9.67 -4.45 1.41
C GLY A 172 9.40 -5.74 0.66
N ASN A 173 8.14 -6.15 0.61
CA ASN A 173 7.71 -7.34 -0.11
C ASN A 173 6.99 -6.95 -1.40
N ASP A 174 7.19 -7.73 -2.45
CA ASP A 174 6.26 -7.72 -3.57
C ASP A 174 4.97 -8.38 -3.07
N HIS A 175 3.81 -7.80 -3.39
CA HIS A 175 2.52 -8.33 -2.94
C HIS A 175 1.75 -8.92 -4.13
N PRO A 176 1.46 -10.22 -4.14
CA PRO A 176 0.60 -10.82 -5.16
C PRO A 176 -0.83 -10.33 -4.97
N PHE A 177 -1.28 -9.43 -5.83
CA PHE A 177 -2.68 -9.01 -5.92
C PHE A 177 -3.50 -10.14 -6.51
N HIS A 178 -4.54 -10.58 -5.81
CA HIS A 178 -5.53 -11.51 -6.32
C HIS A 178 -6.92 -10.88 -6.26
N ILE A 179 -7.69 -11.06 -7.34
CA ILE A 179 -9.06 -10.60 -7.48
C ILE A 179 -9.99 -11.79 -7.66
N HIS A 180 -11.08 -11.81 -6.89
CA HIS A 180 -12.13 -12.81 -7.06
C HIS A 180 -13.08 -12.41 -8.17
N VAL A 181 -13.75 -13.42 -8.75
CA VAL A 181 -14.84 -13.30 -9.74
C VAL A 181 -14.40 -12.78 -11.12
N ASN A 182 -13.58 -11.74 -11.18
CA ASN A 182 -13.29 -11.01 -12.41
C ASN A 182 -11.84 -11.20 -12.87
N PRO A 183 -11.59 -11.60 -14.13
CA PRO A 183 -10.23 -11.73 -14.65
C PRO A 183 -9.62 -10.37 -14.98
N MET A 184 -8.29 -10.24 -14.83
CA MET A 184 -7.57 -9.02 -15.16
C MET A 184 -6.89 -9.13 -16.52
N TRP A 185 -7.15 -8.18 -17.41
CA TRP A 185 -6.29 -7.93 -18.57
C TRP A 185 -5.14 -7.02 -18.13
N VAL A 186 -4.03 -7.62 -17.72
CA VAL A 186 -2.86 -6.89 -17.20
C VAL A 186 -2.11 -6.25 -18.36
N LEU A 187 -1.97 -4.93 -18.33
CA LEU A 187 -1.29 -4.14 -19.36
C LEU A 187 0.16 -3.87 -19.01
N ARG A 188 0.46 -3.69 -17.72
CA ARG A 188 1.77 -3.27 -17.23
C ARG A 188 2.09 -3.87 -15.88
N ILE A 189 3.36 -4.23 -15.70
CA ILE A 189 3.98 -4.48 -14.40
C ILE A 189 5.17 -3.53 -14.32
N ASP A 190 4.99 -2.41 -13.61
CA ASP A 190 5.96 -1.33 -13.53
C ASP A 190 6.86 -1.53 -12.30
N VAL A 191 8.15 -1.81 -12.55
CA VAL A 191 9.18 -2.02 -11.52
C VAL A 191 10.05 -0.77 -11.41
N PRO A 192 10.31 -0.25 -10.19
CA PRO A 192 11.24 0.86 -10.01
C PRO A 192 12.69 0.42 -10.21
N ASP A 193 13.47 1.25 -10.90
CA ASP A 193 14.92 1.18 -10.83
C ASP A 193 15.47 1.81 -9.53
N GLU A 194 16.80 1.87 -9.41
CA GLU A 194 17.48 2.45 -8.24
C GLU A 194 17.13 3.92 -7.99
N ASN A 195 16.75 4.66 -9.03
CA ASN A 195 16.35 6.06 -8.98
C ASN A 195 14.82 6.23 -8.82
N GLY A 196 14.07 5.12 -8.74
CA GLY A 196 12.62 5.11 -8.63
C GLY A 196 11.89 5.31 -9.95
N VAL A 197 12.57 5.34 -11.09
CA VAL A 197 11.92 5.40 -12.40
C VAL A 197 11.28 4.05 -12.69
N LEU A 198 10.01 4.07 -13.09
CA LEU A 198 9.24 2.86 -13.35
C LEU A 198 9.49 2.32 -14.76
N HIS A 199 9.75 1.02 -14.87
CA HIS A 199 9.95 0.31 -16.12
C HIS A 199 8.94 -0.84 -16.24
N ASN A 200 8.20 -0.88 -17.36
CA ASN A 200 7.30 -2.01 -17.62
C ASN A 200 8.13 -3.25 -17.96
N VAL A 201 7.99 -4.30 -17.16
CA VAL A 201 8.65 -5.59 -17.38
C VAL A 201 7.75 -6.60 -18.07
N LEU A 202 6.48 -6.26 -18.31
CA LEU A 202 5.55 -7.13 -19.03
C LEU A 202 5.70 -6.89 -20.54
N PRO A 203 6.18 -7.88 -21.33
CA PRO A 203 6.44 -7.69 -22.76
C PRO A 203 5.15 -7.46 -23.55
N ASP A 204 4.11 -8.25 -23.24
CA ASP A 204 2.80 -8.19 -23.89
C ASP A 204 1.69 -8.30 -22.83
N PRO A 205 0.58 -7.56 -22.99
CA PRO A 205 -0.58 -7.72 -22.12
C PRO A 205 -1.12 -9.15 -22.10
N CYS A 206 -1.55 -9.62 -20.93
CA CYS A 206 -2.10 -10.96 -20.79
C CYS A 206 -3.14 -11.07 -19.67
N TRP A 207 -3.91 -12.16 -19.69
CA TRP A 207 -4.88 -12.47 -18.64
C TRP A 207 -4.20 -13.01 -17.40
N MET A 208 -4.56 -12.46 -16.24
CA MET A 208 -4.15 -12.96 -14.93
C MET A 208 -5.31 -12.82 -13.94
N ASP A 209 -5.40 -13.72 -12.97
CA ASP A 209 -6.23 -13.55 -11.76
C ASP A 209 -5.37 -13.12 -10.55
N SER A 210 -4.06 -13.30 -10.66
CA SER A 210 -3.08 -13.04 -9.61
C SER A 210 -1.81 -12.45 -10.23
N VAL A 211 -1.32 -11.33 -9.70
CA VAL A 211 -0.12 -10.66 -10.22
C VAL A 211 0.68 -10.00 -9.09
N ALA A 212 2.00 -10.17 -9.10
CA ALA A 212 2.87 -9.51 -8.12
C ALA A 212 2.95 -8.01 -8.41
N ILE A 213 2.63 -7.18 -7.41
CA ILE A 213 2.86 -5.74 -7.43
C ILE A 213 4.27 -5.48 -6.90
N PRO A 214 5.20 -4.97 -7.73
CA PRO A 214 6.58 -4.77 -7.30
C PRO A 214 6.68 -3.76 -6.15
N ARG A 215 7.49 -4.05 -5.14
CA ARG A 215 7.76 -3.18 -3.97
C ARG A 215 8.41 -1.84 -4.34
N ASN A 216 8.63 -1.01 -3.33
CA ASN A 216 9.28 0.30 -3.44
C ASN A 216 8.54 1.24 -4.41
N GLY A 217 7.22 1.29 -4.35
CA GLY A 217 6.40 2.16 -5.19
C GLY A 217 6.19 1.65 -6.61
N GLY A 218 6.50 0.38 -6.89
CA GLY A 218 6.07 -0.27 -8.12
C GLY A 218 4.54 -0.33 -8.21
N ARG A 219 4.05 -0.62 -9.41
CA ARG A 219 2.61 -0.72 -9.67
C ARG A 219 2.28 -1.76 -10.73
N ILE A 220 1.04 -2.19 -10.73
CA ILE A 220 0.43 -2.87 -11.87
C ILE A 220 -0.63 -1.96 -12.49
N VAL A 221 -0.84 -2.11 -13.79
CA VAL A 221 -2.00 -1.52 -14.47
C VAL A 221 -2.74 -2.61 -15.21
N PHE A 222 -4.03 -2.75 -14.94
CA PHE A 222 -4.88 -3.74 -15.58
C PHE A 222 -6.26 -3.18 -15.88
N ARG A 223 -7.01 -3.90 -16.71
CA ARG A 223 -8.43 -3.62 -16.98
C ARG A 223 -9.27 -4.84 -16.67
N SER A 224 -10.46 -4.62 -16.12
CA SER A 224 -11.40 -5.68 -15.79
C SER A 224 -12.80 -5.30 -16.25
N ARG A 225 -13.61 -6.31 -16.60
CA ARG A 225 -15.05 -6.18 -16.81
C ARG A 225 -15.81 -6.68 -15.60
N PHE A 226 -17.00 -6.11 -15.39
CA PHE A 226 -17.94 -6.49 -14.35
C PHE A 226 -19.27 -6.83 -15.02
N GLU A 227 -19.37 -8.01 -15.64
CA GLU A 227 -20.41 -8.29 -16.65
C GLU A 227 -21.77 -8.65 -16.04
N ASP A 228 -21.82 -9.57 -15.08
CA ASP A 228 -23.07 -10.27 -14.74
C ASP A 228 -23.31 -10.54 -13.24
N TYR A 229 -22.39 -10.15 -12.37
CA TYR A 229 -22.51 -10.36 -10.92
C TYR A 229 -22.75 -9.04 -10.18
N THR A 230 -23.96 -8.86 -9.65
CA THR A 230 -24.28 -7.80 -8.66
C THR A 230 -24.08 -8.36 -7.25
N GLY A 231 -23.26 -7.70 -6.44
CA GLY A 231 -22.96 -8.16 -5.08
C GLY A 231 -21.53 -7.89 -4.65
N GLN A 232 -21.19 -8.42 -3.47
CA GLN A 232 -19.89 -8.21 -2.83
C GLN A 232 -18.91 -9.33 -3.20
N TRP A 233 -17.68 -8.96 -3.45
CA TRP A 233 -16.56 -9.87 -3.62
C TRP A 233 -15.29 -9.25 -3.03
N ILE A 234 -14.19 -9.99 -3.04
CA ILE A 234 -12.94 -9.56 -2.42
C ILE A 234 -11.78 -9.53 -3.41
N ASN A 235 -10.88 -8.58 -3.18
CA ASN A 235 -9.51 -8.66 -3.64
C ASN A 235 -8.58 -8.62 -2.42
N HIS A 236 -7.45 -9.31 -2.50
CA HIS A 236 -6.53 -9.43 -1.38
C HIS A 236 -5.10 -9.69 -1.84
N CYS A 237 -4.17 -9.60 -0.89
CA CYS A 237 -2.84 -10.15 -1.07
C CYS A 237 -2.91 -11.68 -0.98
N HIS A 238 -2.29 -12.38 -1.92
CA HIS A 238 -2.24 -13.84 -1.96
C HIS A 238 -1.08 -14.42 -1.11
N ILE A 239 -0.37 -13.58 -0.35
CA ILE A 239 0.40 -14.05 0.80
C ILE A 239 -0.61 -14.26 1.92
N LEU A 240 -0.94 -15.51 2.25
CA LEU A 240 -2.04 -15.85 3.15
C LEU A 240 -1.88 -15.21 4.54
N SER A 241 -0.66 -15.12 5.05
CA SER A 241 -0.42 -14.41 6.31
C SER A 241 -0.73 -12.91 6.19
N HIS A 242 -0.62 -12.29 5.02
CA HIS A 242 -1.01 -10.91 4.81
C HIS A 242 -2.53 -10.74 4.72
N GLU A 243 -3.20 -11.67 4.02
CA GLU A 243 -4.66 -11.76 3.96
C GLU A 243 -5.28 -11.88 5.36
N ASP A 244 -4.80 -12.85 6.16
CA ASP A 244 -5.28 -13.10 7.53
C ASP A 244 -5.08 -11.89 8.45
N ASN A 245 -4.05 -11.08 8.19
CA ASN A 245 -3.77 -9.84 8.91
C ASN A 245 -4.45 -8.60 8.32
N GLY A 246 -5.36 -8.79 7.35
CA GLY A 246 -6.28 -7.76 6.89
C GLY A 246 -5.92 -7.09 5.56
N MET A 247 -4.90 -7.57 4.83
CA MET A 247 -4.55 -7.08 3.49
C MET A 247 -5.56 -7.56 2.43
N MET A 248 -6.83 -7.26 2.68
CA MET A 248 -8.00 -7.66 1.95
C MET A 248 -8.97 -6.49 1.92
N GLN A 249 -9.67 -6.35 0.81
CA GLN A 249 -10.65 -5.31 0.61
C GLN A 249 -11.89 -5.92 -0.01
N MET A 250 -13.01 -5.66 0.67
CA MET A 250 -14.35 -5.85 0.11
C MET A 250 -14.58 -4.81 -0.98
N VAL A 251 -15.21 -5.25 -2.05
CA VAL A 251 -15.69 -4.39 -3.13
C VAL A 251 -17.08 -4.86 -3.55
N GLU A 252 -17.86 -3.99 -4.18
CA GLU A 252 -19.25 -4.26 -4.52
C GLU A 252 -19.53 -3.88 -5.97
N CYS A 253 -20.10 -4.82 -6.74
CA CYS A 253 -20.67 -4.50 -8.04
C CYS A 253 -22.15 -4.12 -7.86
N VAL A 254 -22.54 -2.96 -8.38
CA VAL A 254 -23.87 -2.36 -8.25
C VAL A 254 -24.50 -2.12 -9.62
N ASP A 255 -25.82 -2.20 -9.70
CA ASP A 255 -26.62 -1.93 -10.92
C ASP A 255 -27.08 -0.46 -11.03
N ASP A 256 -26.93 0.31 -9.95
CA ASP A 256 -27.30 1.72 -9.90
C ASP A 256 -26.08 2.64 -10.09
N PRO A 257 -25.98 3.36 -11.23
CA PRO A 257 -24.94 4.35 -11.46
C PRO A 257 -24.79 5.41 -10.37
N ALA A 258 -25.84 5.73 -9.61
CA ALA A 258 -25.74 6.73 -8.54
C ALA A 258 -24.87 6.27 -7.35
N LYS A 259 -24.56 4.96 -7.26
CA LYS A 259 -23.78 4.38 -6.15
C LYS A 259 -22.31 4.17 -6.48
N VAL A 260 -21.90 4.29 -7.73
CA VAL A 260 -20.53 4.00 -8.18
C VAL A 260 -19.55 5.08 -7.70
N ASN A 261 -18.28 4.72 -7.52
CA ASN A 261 -17.26 5.65 -7.02
C ASN A 261 -15.90 5.54 -7.73
N TYR A 262 -15.91 5.22 -9.02
CA TYR A 262 -14.70 5.31 -9.84
C TYR A 262 -14.21 6.77 -9.97
N ARG A 263 -12.95 6.94 -10.36
CA ARG A 263 -12.34 8.25 -10.69
C ARG A 263 -12.35 8.46 -12.20
N PRO A 264 -13.03 9.48 -12.73
CA PRO A 264 -13.08 9.72 -14.17
C PRO A 264 -11.76 10.33 -14.68
N ARG A 265 -11.30 9.90 -15.86
CA ARG A 265 -10.13 10.49 -16.52
C ARG A 265 -10.36 10.74 -18.01
N GLU A 266 -9.74 11.79 -18.55
CA GLU A 266 -9.79 12.07 -19.99
C GLU A 266 -8.90 11.13 -20.81
N ARG A 267 -7.87 10.56 -20.17
CA ARG A 267 -6.91 9.61 -20.76
C ARG A 267 -6.49 8.56 -19.73
N VAL A 268 -6.18 7.38 -20.23
CA VAL A 268 -5.70 6.20 -19.49
C VAL A 268 -4.33 5.76 -20.02
N SER A 269 -3.70 4.82 -19.33
CA SER A 269 -2.39 4.30 -19.73
C SER A 269 -2.50 3.25 -20.84
N THR A 270 -1.38 2.95 -21.50
CA THR A 270 -1.25 1.80 -22.40
C THR A 270 0.03 1.02 -22.11
N ALA A 271 0.09 -0.23 -22.57
CA ALA A 271 1.26 -1.09 -22.40
C ALA A 271 2.55 -0.49 -22.99
N ALA A 272 2.43 0.34 -24.03
CA ALA A 272 3.55 0.94 -24.76
C ALA A 272 4.12 2.22 -24.11
N MET A 273 3.41 2.85 -23.17
CA MET A 273 3.91 4.07 -22.53
C MET A 273 5.16 3.80 -21.68
N SER A 274 6.06 4.76 -21.57
CA SER A 274 7.14 4.76 -20.59
C SER A 274 6.61 5.01 -19.17
N GLY A 275 7.40 4.66 -18.15
CA GLY A 275 7.07 4.99 -16.75
C GLY A 275 6.72 6.46 -16.54
N PRO A 276 7.54 7.42 -17.00
CA PRO A 276 7.24 8.86 -16.88
C PRO A 276 5.94 9.28 -17.57
N GLU A 277 5.58 8.68 -18.71
CA GLU A 277 4.31 8.97 -19.38
C GLU A 277 3.10 8.46 -18.59
N VAL A 278 3.24 7.30 -17.95
CA VAL A 278 2.19 6.78 -17.05
C VAL A 278 2.16 7.56 -15.74
N ASP A 279 3.29 8.03 -15.21
CA ASP A 279 3.35 8.90 -14.03
C ASP A 279 2.68 10.26 -14.27
N ALA A 280 2.75 10.75 -15.51
CA ALA A 280 1.98 11.90 -15.97
C ALA A 280 0.47 11.61 -16.07
N ILE A 281 -0.01 10.40 -15.80
CA ILE A 281 -1.44 10.06 -15.65
C ILE A 281 -1.75 9.72 -14.19
N TYR A 282 -0.93 8.86 -13.60
CA TYR A 282 -1.04 8.33 -12.25
C TYR A 282 0.28 8.63 -11.52
N PRO A 283 0.37 9.75 -10.78
CA PRO A 283 1.62 10.13 -10.11
C PRO A 283 2.11 9.03 -9.16
N ARG A 284 3.43 8.82 -9.15
CA ARG A 284 4.08 7.93 -8.20
C ARG A 284 4.03 8.56 -6.78
N PRO A 285 3.71 7.80 -5.73
CA PRO A 285 3.73 8.32 -4.36
C PRO A 285 5.15 8.72 -3.93
N SER A 286 5.24 9.77 -3.11
CA SER A 286 6.50 10.15 -2.48
C SER A 286 6.97 9.06 -1.52
N LEU A 287 8.28 9.07 -1.23
CA LEU A 287 8.86 8.14 -0.25
C LEU A 287 8.25 8.32 1.14
N GLU A 288 8.01 9.56 1.54
CA GLU A 288 7.32 9.90 2.79
C GLU A 288 5.89 9.35 2.81
N LEU A 289 5.12 9.57 1.74
CA LEU A 289 3.75 9.09 1.66
C LEU A 289 3.70 7.56 1.73
N MET A 290 4.53 6.88 0.95
CA MET A 290 4.63 5.42 1.00
C MET A 290 5.00 4.92 2.41
N TYR A 291 5.89 5.62 3.11
CA TYR A 291 6.27 5.27 4.47
C TYR A 291 5.08 5.40 5.42
N ARG A 292 4.41 6.57 5.41
CA ARG A 292 3.20 6.82 6.22
C ARG A 292 2.11 5.78 5.97
N GLN A 293 1.90 5.39 4.72
CA GLN A 293 0.93 4.36 4.33
C GLN A 293 1.26 2.96 4.89
N ASN A 294 2.54 2.63 5.09
CA ASN A 294 2.93 1.34 5.71
C ASN A 294 2.80 1.33 7.24
N ILE A 295 2.85 2.50 7.89
CA ILE A 295 2.85 2.62 9.36
C ILE A 295 1.53 3.11 9.94
N SER A 296 0.51 3.30 9.11
CA SER A 296 -0.82 3.78 9.55
C SER A 296 -1.93 2.86 9.06
N PHE A 297 -3.02 2.80 9.82
CA PHE A 297 -4.17 1.95 9.48
C PHE A 297 -5.45 2.38 10.23
N VAL A 298 -6.61 2.18 9.60
CA VAL A 298 -7.93 2.35 10.20
C VAL A 298 -8.77 1.06 10.15
N ASP A 299 -9.09 0.50 11.32
CA ASP A 299 -10.05 -0.61 11.48
C ASP A 299 -11.41 -0.10 12.00
N SER A 300 -12.31 0.23 11.07
CA SER A 300 -13.69 0.60 11.44
C SER A 300 -14.57 -0.59 11.82
N SER A 301 -14.10 -1.83 11.61
CA SER A 301 -14.88 -3.05 11.85
C SER A 301 -14.82 -3.55 13.29
N HIS A 302 -13.89 -3.04 14.11
CA HIS A 302 -13.75 -3.43 15.50
C HIS A 302 -14.59 -2.54 16.43
N LEU A 303 -15.11 -3.14 17.52
CA LEU A 303 -15.82 -2.45 18.60
C LEU A 303 -14.93 -1.33 19.20
N GLY A 304 -15.11 -0.10 18.72
CA GLY A 304 -14.36 1.08 19.17
C GLY A 304 -13.73 1.91 18.05
N GLY A 305 -13.53 1.35 16.85
CA GLY A 305 -12.83 2.01 15.73
C GLY A 305 -11.35 2.24 16.06
N TYR A 306 -10.47 1.38 15.56
CA TYR A 306 -9.03 1.54 15.82
C TYR A 306 -8.43 2.41 14.74
N GLU A 307 -7.88 3.55 15.13
CA GLU A 307 -7.01 4.35 14.28
C GLU A 307 -5.59 4.23 14.82
N PHE A 308 -4.69 3.80 13.94
CA PHE A 308 -3.26 3.86 14.17
C PHE A 308 -2.72 5.03 13.36
N PRO A 309 -2.67 6.25 13.95
CA PRO A 309 -2.00 7.36 13.32
C PRO A 309 -0.52 6.99 13.28
N GLY A 310 0.05 6.85 12.09
CA GLY A 310 1.50 6.67 11.96
C GLY A 310 2.26 7.78 12.72
N PHE A 311 3.53 7.57 13.02
CA PHE A 311 4.35 8.55 13.74
C PHE A 311 5.27 9.33 12.79
N GLU A 312 5.58 10.58 13.14
CA GLU A 312 6.55 11.39 12.41
C GLU A 312 7.98 10.85 12.60
N ILE A 313 8.78 10.86 11.53
CA ILE A 313 10.19 10.45 11.57
C ILE A 313 11.10 11.55 11.06
N ASP A 314 12.03 11.95 11.92
CA ASP A 314 13.23 12.66 11.53
C ASP A 314 14.24 11.70 10.91
N VAL A 315 14.46 11.81 9.60
CA VAL A 315 15.53 11.09 8.90
C VAL A 315 16.88 11.73 9.24
N PRO A 316 17.85 10.99 9.82
CA PRO A 316 19.15 11.54 10.15
C PRO A 316 19.88 11.96 8.88
N VAL A 317 20.28 13.23 8.86
CA VAL A 317 21.26 13.73 7.92
C VAL A 317 22.64 13.32 8.44
N LEU A 318 23.36 12.49 7.70
CA LEU A 318 24.77 12.25 8.01
C LEU A 318 25.53 13.55 7.72
N GLU A 319 26.11 14.17 8.74
CA GLU A 319 27.20 15.10 8.49
C GLU A 319 28.28 14.33 7.73
N ALA A 320 28.74 14.86 6.59
CA ALA A 320 29.82 14.26 5.82
C ALA A 320 30.95 13.91 6.80
N GLN A 321 31.27 12.61 6.93
CA GLN A 321 32.31 12.15 7.83
C GLN A 321 33.55 12.99 7.53
N LYS A 322 33.96 13.86 8.47
CA LYS A 322 35.24 14.54 8.38
C LYS A 322 36.26 13.44 8.14
N ALA A 323 36.95 13.54 7.01
CA ALA A 323 37.97 12.58 6.59
C ALA A 323 38.76 12.14 7.82
N LYS A 324 38.82 10.82 8.07
CA LYS A 324 39.68 10.27 9.12
C LYS A 324 41.05 10.92 8.95
N PRO A 325 41.61 11.60 9.96
CA PRO A 325 42.96 12.11 9.85
C PRO A 325 43.86 10.92 9.58
N ASP A 326 44.64 11.00 8.50
CA ASP A 326 45.63 9.98 8.12
C ASP A 326 46.43 9.56 9.36
N SER A 327 46.20 8.34 9.82
CA SER A 327 47.06 7.71 10.83
C SER A 327 48.36 7.32 10.13
N ARG A 328 49.38 8.18 10.27
CA ARG A 328 50.78 7.80 10.10
C ARG A 328 51.25 6.92 11.25
#